data_AF-A0A937QXF6-F1
#
_entry.id   AF-A0A937QXF6-F1
#
_cell.length_a   1.000
_cell.length_b   1.000
_cell.length_c   1.000
_cell.angle_alpha   90.00
_cell.angle_beta   90.00
_cell.angle_gamma   90.00
#
_symmetry.space_group_name_H-M   'P 1'
#
loop_
_entity.id
_entity.type
_entity.pdbx_description
1 polymer ?
#
loop_
_entity_poly.entity_id
_entity_poly.type
_entity_poly.pdbx_seq_one_letter_code
_entity_poly.pdbx_strand_id
1 'polypeptide(L)'
;MDIKTADLGDTISHLELRNQCKAIWGGVSWPGKRPGYAVVIGMGQEPHFDSYDTYVMDEFECDRLPTLIRQCGVLDKKWCPDCWIGPLENDAADKLIQETKDRFSEGNFSLTPTLLTEMDGLYPYIVGKLDELTHPERKRLWLKGAQAGSYLSSLDEAEESIAELGLGDYPAVEALSFAVIELRDHIRIEEEVARYPQHQSYWNDNLFKRDPNQSCWDDNLYKRGRRR
;
A
#
# COMPACT_ATOMS: atom_id res chain seq x y z
N MET A 1 20.03 -4.55 12.39
CA MET A 1 19.60 -5.48 11.32
C MET A 1 19.22 -4.66 10.09
N ASP A 2 19.67 -5.03 8.89
CA ASP A 2 19.35 -4.31 7.64
C ASP A 2 18.01 -4.79 7.08
N ILE A 3 17.07 -3.87 6.83
CA ILE A 3 15.76 -4.17 6.24
C ILE A 3 15.91 -4.83 4.87
N LYS A 4 16.99 -4.59 4.13
CA LYS A 4 17.21 -5.19 2.80
C LYS A 4 17.44 -6.70 2.89
N THR A 5 18.06 -7.16 3.98
CA THR A 5 18.45 -8.56 4.18
C THR A 5 17.66 -9.28 5.27
N ALA A 6 16.86 -8.55 6.06
CA ALA A 6 16.00 -9.15 7.07
C ALA A 6 14.94 -10.06 6.43
N ASP A 7 14.70 -11.20 7.06
CA ASP A 7 13.66 -12.13 6.62
C ASP A 7 12.27 -11.57 6.94
N LEU A 8 11.25 -12.12 6.28
CA LEU A 8 9.87 -11.74 6.51
C LEU A 8 9.46 -12.02 7.97
N GLY A 9 8.91 -11.03 8.65
CA GLY A 9 8.48 -11.14 10.04
C GLY A 9 9.60 -11.00 11.07
N ASP A 10 10.85 -10.79 10.66
CA ASP A 10 11.94 -10.50 11.60
C ASP A 10 11.63 -9.27 12.47
N THR A 11 12.15 -9.23 13.70
CA THR A 11 11.93 -8.08 14.58
C THR A 11 13.07 -7.09 14.42
N ILE A 12 12.75 -5.89 13.95
CA ILE A 12 13.68 -4.75 13.84
C ILE A 12 13.22 -3.68 14.83
N SER A 13 14.16 -3.06 15.56
CA SER A 13 13.79 -2.02 16.53
C SER A 13 13.24 -0.77 15.82
N HIS A 14 12.33 -0.04 16.47
CA HIS A 14 11.75 1.19 15.90
C HIS A 14 12.80 2.25 15.56
N LEU A 15 13.89 2.32 16.33
CA LEU A 15 15.00 3.24 16.03
C LEU A 15 15.73 2.84 14.75
N GLU A 16 16.00 1.55 14.56
CA GLU A 16 16.61 1.05 13.33
C GLU A 16 15.69 1.24 12.13
N LEU A 17 14.39 1.03 12.28
CA LEU A 17 13.40 1.28 11.24
C LEU A 17 13.38 2.74 10.80
N ARG A 18 13.36 3.69 11.74
CA ARG A 18 13.42 5.14 11.44
C ARG A 18 14.70 5.57 10.72
N ASN A 19 15.81 4.84 10.93
CA ASN A 19 17.09 5.12 10.29
C ASN A 19 17.25 4.42 8.91
N GLN A 20 16.30 3.58 8.53
CA GLN A 20 16.39 2.77 7.31
C GLN A 20 15.21 3.00 6.36
N CYS A 21 14.06 3.38 6.92
CA CYS A 21 12.83 3.59 6.18
C CYS A 21 12.50 5.08 6.11
N LYS A 22 12.16 5.55 4.92
CA LYS A 22 11.53 6.86 4.72
C LYS A 22 10.12 6.88 5.30
N ALA A 23 9.37 5.79 5.12
CA ALA A 23 8.02 5.60 5.60
C ALA A 23 7.69 4.10 5.71
N ILE A 24 6.75 3.74 6.58
CA ILE A 24 6.26 2.36 6.77
C ILE A 24 4.75 2.37 6.69
N TRP A 25 4.16 1.63 5.77
CA TRP A 25 2.71 1.62 5.55
C TRP A 25 2.16 0.20 5.68
N GLY A 26 0.92 0.10 6.12
CA GLY A 26 0.14 -1.13 6.16
C GLY A 26 -0.88 -1.15 5.03
N GLY A 27 -1.17 -2.33 4.51
CA GLY A 27 -2.26 -2.59 3.57
C GLY A 27 -3.15 -3.68 4.10
N VAL A 28 -4.46 -3.55 3.89
CA VAL A 28 -5.42 -4.58 4.27
C VAL A 28 -6.52 -4.74 3.22
N SER A 29 -6.89 -5.98 2.96
CA SER A 29 -8.10 -6.35 2.21
C SER A 29 -8.91 -7.35 3.03
N TRP A 30 -10.23 -7.18 3.02
CA TRP A 30 -11.13 -7.91 3.90
C TRP A 30 -11.43 -9.32 3.39
N PRO A 31 -11.70 -10.28 4.29
CA PRO A 31 -12.13 -11.61 3.89
C PRO A 31 -13.45 -11.56 3.13
N GLY A 32 -13.55 -12.40 2.10
CA GLY A 32 -14.75 -12.55 1.26
C GLY A 32 -14.88 -14.00 0.80
N LYS A 33 -14.77 -14.23 -0.52
CA LYS A 33 -14.65 -15.59 -1.07
C LYS A 33 -13.31 -16.24 -0.73
N ARG A 34 -12.28 -15.41 -0.52
CA ARG A 34 -10.94 -15.81 -0.10
C ARG A 34 -10.62 -15.24 1.29
N PRO A 35 -9.63 -15.82 2.00
CA PRO A 35 -9.11 -15.22 3.21
C PRO A 35 -8.70 -13.76 2.98
N GLY A 36 -8.99 -12.91 3.97
CA GLY A 36 -8.50 -11.53 3.98
C GLY A 36 -7.01 -11.50 4.28
N TYR A 37 -6.40 -10.35 4.04
CA TYR A 37 -4.95 -10.21 4.07
C TYR A 37 -4.53 -8.87 4.64
N ALA A 38 -3.50 -8.90 5.47
CA ALA A 38 -2.82 -7.71 5.98
C ALA A 38 -1.33 -7.81 5.62
N VAL A 39 -0.72 -6.68 5.24
CA VAL A 39 0.69 -6.60 4.88
C VAL A 39 1.29 -5.32 5.43
N VAL A 40 2.55 -5.37 5.84
CA VAL A 40 3.33 -4.18 6.19
C VAL A 40 4.49 -4.05 5.22
N ILE A 41 4.67 -2.84 4.69
CA ILE A 41 5.75 -2.50 3.78
C ILE A 41 6.57 -1.35 4.33
N GLY A 42 7.87 -1.34 4.01
CA GLY A 42 8.78 -0.24 4.32
C GLY A 42 9.39 0.31 3.04
N MET A 43 9.36 1.63 2.86
CA MET A 43 10.11 2.29 1.80
C MET A 43 11.48 2.69 2.32
N GLY A 44 12.54 2.27 1.61
CA GLY A 44 13.92 2.60 1.98
C GLY A 44 14.19 4.10 1.99
N GLN A 45 15.15 4.53 2.82
CA GLN A 45 15.50 5.94 2.96
C GLN A 45 16.33 6.50 1.81
N GLU A 46 17.12 5.63 1.16
CA GLU A 46 17.97 6.02 0.04
C GLU A 46 17.25 5.83 -1.29
N PRO A 47 17.27 6.85 -2.18
CA PRO A 47 16.68 6.71 -3.50
C PRO A 47 17.47 5.70 -4.34
N HIS A 48 16.75 4.90 -5.12
CA HIS A 48 17.25 3.94 -6.09
C HIS A 48 16.55 4.18 -7.43
N PHE A 49 17.36 4.44 -8.46
CA PHE A 49 16.92 4.96 -9.77
C PHE A 49 16.17 6.31 -9.66
N ASP A 50 14.91 6.33 -10.08
CA ASP A 50 14.01 7.48 -10.11
C ASP A 50 13.07 7.53 -8.89
N SER A 51 13.23 6.62 -7.93
CA SER A 51 12.34 6.48 -6.78
C SER A 51 13.05 5.80 -5.61
N TYR A 52 12.32 5.07 -4.78
CA TYR A 52 12.82 4.32 -3.63
C TYR A 52 12.45 2.85 -3.76
N ASP A 53 13.28 1.99 -3.16
CA ASP A 53 12.93 0.59 -2.97
C ASP A 53 11.87 0.44 -1.88
N THR A 54 10.98 -0.53 -2.06
CA THR A 54 9.93 -0.92 -1.12
C THR A 54 10.10 -2.39 -0.77
N TYR A 55 9.98 -2.71 0.52
CA TYR A 55 10.23 -4.04 1.06
C TYR A 55 8.99 -4.53 1.78
N VAL A 56 8.54 -5.75 1.49
CA VAL A 56 7.55 -6.42 2.35
C VAL A 56 8.24 -6.83 3.65
N MET A 57 7.65 -6.47 4.77
CA MET A 57 8.23 -6.63 6.10
C MET A 57 7.52 -7.70 6.91
N ASP A 58 6.21 -7.81 6.76
CA ASP A 58 5.38 -8.77 7.48
C ASP A 58 4.04 -8.91 6.75
N GLU A 59 3.36 -10.03 6.98
CA GLU A 59 2.07 -10.32 6.38
C GLU A 59 1.25 -11.27 7.24
N PHE A 60 -0.06 -11.26 7.03
CA PHE A 60 -0.97 -12.17 7.71
C PHE A 60 -2.22 -12.43 6.89
N GLU A 61 -2.55 -13.71 6.71
CA GLU A 61 -3.75 -14.16 6.03
C GLU A 61 -4.76 -14.74 7.03
N CYS A 62 -6.03 -14.36 6.92
CA CYS A 62 -7.08 -14.92 7.77
C CYS A 62 -8.47 -14.80 7.14
N ASP A 63 -9.26 -15.87 7.27
CA ASP A 63 -10.66 -15.95 6.84
C ASP A 63 -11.64 -15.24 7.81
N ARG A 64 -11.19 -14.86 9.01
CA ARG A 64 -12.03 -14.27 10.05
C ARG A 64 -11.73 -12.79 10.26
N LEU A 65 -12.69 -11.94 9.90
CA LEU A 65 -12.56 -10.47 10.00
C LEU A 65 -12.11 -9.97 11.39
N PRO A 66 -12.67 -10.43 12.55
CA PRO A 66 -12.20 -9.96 13.85
C PRO A 66 -10.75 -10.36 14.16
N THR A 67 -10.31 -11.54 13.69
CA THR A 67 -8.94 -12.01 13.86
C THR A 67 -7.98 -11.19 13.02
N LEU A 68 -8.34 -10.89 11.77
CA LEU A 68 -7.54 -10.06 10.87
C LEU A 68 -7.37 -8.64 11.43
N ILE A 69 -8.44 -7.99 11.92
CA ILE A 69 -8.37 -6.66 12.55
C ILE A 69 -7.48 -6.67 13.78
N ARG A 70 -7.62 -7.68 14.66
CA ARG A 70 -6.75 -7.83 15.82
C ARG A 70 -5.29 -7.96 15.40
N GLN A 71 -5.01 -8.72 14.35
CA GLN A 71 -3.65 -8.88 13.85
C GLN A 71 -3.10 -7.59 13.23
N CYS A 72 -3.93 -6.79 12.55
CA CYS A 72 -3.54 -5.45 12.13
C CYS A 72 -3.07 -4.62 13.33
N GLY A 73 -3.78 -4.68 14.47
CA GLY A 73 -3.33 -4.03 15.71
C GLY A 73 -2.01 -4.57 16.29
N VAL A 74 -1.74 -5.88 16.15
CA VAL A 74 -0.45 -6.47 16.54
C VAL A 74 0.68 -5.96 15.63
N LEU A 75 0.44 -5.94 14.32
CA LEU A 75 1.38 -5.42 13.33
C LEU A 75 1.61 -3.90 13.51
N ASP A 76 0.55 -3.15 13.85
CA ASP A 76 0.61 -1.73 14.18
C ASP A 76 1.57 -1.47 15.35
N LYS A 77 1.43 -2.24 16.43
CA LYS A 77 2.34 -2.15 17.59
C LYS A 77 3.77 -2.58 17.24
N LYS A 78 3.93 -3.62 16.42
CA LYS A 78 5.24 -4.16 16.03
C LYS A 78 6.02 -3.20 15.14
N TRP A 79 5.37 -2.68 14.09
CA TRP A 79 6.04 -1.95 13.02
C TRP A 79 5.83 -0.43 13.06
N CYS A 80 4.82 0.04 13.80
CA CYS A 80 4.44 1.44 13.90
C CYS A 80 4.27 2.10 12.51
N PRO A 81 3.43 1.54 11.63
CA PRO A 81 3.21 2.12 10.32
C PRO A 81 2.60 3.52 10.45
N ASP A 82 3.00 4.42 9.55
CA ASP A 82 2.50 5.79 9.46
C ASP A 82 1.03 5.82 9.04
N CYS A 83 0.60 4.81 8.26
CA CYS A 83 -0.75 4.70 7.74
C CYS A 83 -1.11 3.24 7.45
N TRP A 84 -2.39 2.88 7.61
CA TRP A 84 -2.96 1.65 7.04
C TRP A 84 -3.95 2.01 5.94
N ILE A 85 -3.82 1.35 4.80
CA ILE A 85 -4.65 1.55 3.62
C ILE A 85 -5.54 0.33 3.40
N GLY A 86 -6.82 0.56 3.09
CA GLY A 86 -7.73 -0.52 2.70
C GLY A 86 -9.00 -0.01 2.03
N PRO A 87 -9.93 -0.91 1.69
CA PRO A 87 -11.13 -0.55 0.94
C PRO A 87 -12.09 0.32 1.76
N LEU A 88 -12.80 1.21 1.07
CA LEU A 88 -13.66 2.26 1.64
C LEU A 88 -14.95 1.71 2.27
N GLU A 89 -15.36 0.49 1.92
CA GLU A 89 -16.69 -0.05 2.21
C GLU A 89 -16.63 -1.39 2.95
N ASN A 90 -16.67 -1.35 4.29
CA ASN A 90 -17.02 -2.51 5.10
C ASN A 90 -17.53 -2.09 6.49
N ASP A 91 -18.83 -1.82 6.60
CA ASP A 91 -19.48 -1.42 7.87
C ASP A 91 -19.14 -2.35 9.05
N ALA A 92 -19.00 -3.65 8.78
CA ALA A 92 -18.64 -4.62 9.82
C ALA A 92 -17.18 -4.44 10.28
N ALA A 93 -16.26 -4.17 9.36
CA ALA A 93 -14.88 -3.87 9.69
C ALA A 93 -14.78 -2.56 10.47
N ASP A 94 -15.45 -1.51 10.01
CA ASP A 94 -15.44 -0.19 10.66
C ASP A 94 -15.95 -0.27 12.10
N LYS A 95 -17.07 -0.98 12.29
CA LYS A 95 -17.61 -1.22 13.63
C LYS A 95 -16.62 -1.98 14.51
N LEU A 96 -15.98 -3.03 14.00
CA LEU A 96 -15.00 -3.82 14.76
C LEU A 96 -13.73 -3.03 15.07
N ILE A 97 -13.27 -2.17 14.15
CA ILE A 97 -12.15 -1.26 14.37
C ILE A 97 -12.48 -0.29 15.50
N GLN A 98 -13.68 0.29 15.47
CA GLN A 98 -14.14 1.21 16.53
C GLN A 98 -14.26 0.50 17.88
N GLU A 99 -14.88 -0.68 17.92
CA GLU A 99 -14.97 -1.50 19.14
C GLU A 99 -13.60 -1.89 19.71
N THR A 100 -12.61 -2.11 18.83
CA THR A 100 -11.24 -2.44 19.24
C THR A 100 -10.54 -1.23 19.85
N LYS A 101 -10.68 -0.05 19.24
CA LYS A 101 -10.16 1.22 19.78
C LYS A 101 -10.73 1.52 21.16
N ASP A 102 -12.01 1.28 21.38
CA ASP A 102 -12.66 1.54 22.67
C ASP A 102 -12.18 0.58 23.78
N ARG A 103 -11.70 -0.62 23.41
CA ARG A 103 -11.27 -1.66 24.37
C ARG A 103 -9.79 -1.61 24.74
N PHE A 104 -8.94 -1.12 23.84
CA PHE A 104 -7.49 -1.11 24.04
C PHE A 104 -6.96 0.32 24.02
N SER A 105 -6.40 0.78 25.14
CA SER A 105 -5.75 2.10 25.24
C SER A 105 -4.39 2.16 24.54
N GLU A 106 -3.86 1.03 24.08
CA GLU A 106 -2.55 0.90 23.46
C GLU A 106 -2.68 0.33 22.04
N GLY A 107 -2.62 1.20 21.04
CA GLY A 107 -2.65 0.85 19.61
C GLY A 107 -3.89 1.42 18.93
N ASN A 108 -3.68 2.37 18.01
CA ASN A 108 -4.75 3.02 17.28
C ASN A 108 -4.71 2.54 15.83
N PHE A 109 -4.88 1.23 15.61
CA PHE A 109 -5.12 0.74 14.25
C PHE A 109 -6.30 1.53 13.68
N SER A 110 -6.02 2.31 12.66
CA SER A 110 -6.98 3.16 11.98
C SER A 110 -6.76 2.99 10.50
N LEU A 111 -7.87 2.78 9.79
CA LEU A 111 -7.83 2.56 8.37
C LEU A 111 -8.07 3.88 7.64
N THR A 112 -7.21 4.16 6.68
CA THR A 112 -7.42 5.19 5.68
C THR A 112 -7.95 4.51 4.41
N PRO A 113 -9.08 4.96 3.86
CA PRO A 113 -9.61 4.36 2.66
C PRO A 113 -8.75 4.71 1.44
N THR A 114 -8.61 3.78 0.50
CA THR A 114 -8.01 4.03 -0.83
C THR A 114 -9.10 4.34 -1.86
N LEU A 115 -8.77 5.23 -2.81
CA LEU A 115 -9.62 5.49 -3.97
C LEU A 115 -9.43 4.45 -5.08
N LEU A 116 -8.44 3.54 -4.96
CA LEU A 116 -8.23 2.47 -5.92
C LEU A 116 -9.48 1.58 -6.07
N THR A 117 -10.27 1.41 -5.00
CA THR A 117 -11.51 0.61 -5.06
C THR A 117 -12.61 1.21 -5.91
N GLU A 118 -12.49 2.49 -6.28
CA GLU A 118 -13.43 3.19 -7.16
C GLU A 118 -13.02 3.12 -8.64
N MET A 119 -11.87 2.50 -8.96
CA MET A 119 -11.38 2.37 -10.33
C MET A 119 -12.15 1.32 -11.13
N ASP A 120 -12.52 1.67 -12.35
CA ASP A 120 -12.92 0.70 -13.36
C ASP A 120 -11.67 -0.08 -13.80
N GLY A 121 -11.73 -1.42 -13.74
CA GLY A 121 -10.57 -2.24 -14.08
C GLY A 121 -9.44 -2.16 -13.05
N LEU A 122 -9.78 -2.19 -11.76
CA LEU A 122 -8.83 -2.24 -10.64
C LEU A 122 -7.68 -3.24 -10.87
N TYR A 123 -8.02 -4.49 -11.23
CA TYR A 123 -7.05 -5.57 -11.37
C TYR A 123 -6.02 -5.35 -12.48
N PRO A 124 -6.43 -5.06 -13.73
CA PRO A 124 -5.49 -4.66 -14.77
C PRO A 124 -4.54 -3.53 -14.35
N TYR A 125 -5.04 -2.54 -13.59
CA TYR A 125 -4.21 -1.45 -13.08
C TYR A 125 -3.21 -1.89 -12.01
N ILE A 126 -3.67 -2.58 -10.95
CA ILE A 126 -2.78 -2.93 -9.83
C ILE A 126 -1.76 -4.00 -10.22
N VAL A 127 -2.14 -4.98 -11.05
CA VAL A 127 -1.21 -6.02 -11.53
C VAL A 127 -0.12 -5.37 -12.38
N GLY A 128 -0.50 -4.56 -13.38
CA GLY A 128 0.49 -3.86 -14.20
C GLY A 128 1.44 -2.95 -13.39
N LYS A 129 0.95 -2.33 -12.29
CA LYS A 129 1.81 -1.57 -11.38
C LYS A 129 2.75 -2.44 -10.55
N LEU A 130 2.28 -3.58 -10.05
CA LEU A 130 3.13 -4.51 -9.30
C LEU A 130 4.18 -5.16 -10.21
N ASP A 131 3.85 -5.47 -11.45
CA ASP A 131 4.80 -6.01 -12.44
C ASP A 131 5.92 -5.01 -12.75
N GLU A 132 5.57 -3.74 -12.98
CA GLU A 132 6.54 -2.66 -13.18
C GLU A 132 7.54 -2.55 -12.01
N LEU A 133 7.05 -2.77 -10.79
CA LEU A 133 7.84 -2.65 -9.57
C LEU A 133 8.65 -3.90 -9.24
N THR A 134 8.18 -5.08 -9.65
CA THR A 134 8.87 -6.36 -9.44
C THR A 134 9.79 -6.74 -10.60
N HIS A 135 9.76 -6.00 -11.71
CA HIS A 135 10.55 -6.26 -12.91
C HIS A 135 12.05 -6.50 -12.61
N PRO A 136 12.67 -7.62 -13.07
CA PRO A 136 14.02 -8.01 -12.67
C PRO A 136 15.11 -6.96 -12.91
N GLU A 137 15.04 -6.23 -14.02
CA GLU A 137 16.04 -5.22 -14.39
C GLU A 137 15.91 -3.90 -13.63
N ARG A 138 14.73 -3.62 -13.06
CA ARG A 138 14.37 -2.36 -12.41
C ARG A 138 13.59 -2.59 -11.12
N LYS A 139 14.00 -3.62 -10.39
CA LYS A 139 13.29 -4.10 -9.22
C LYS A 139 13.29 -3.03 -8.14
N ARG A 140 12.09 -2.56 -7.80
CA ARG A 140 11.82 -1.56 -6.76
C ARG A 140 10.89 -2.09 -5.67
N LEU A 141 10.27 -3.25 -5.86
CA LEU A 141 9.49 -3.96 -4.85
C LEU A 141 10.11 -5.33 -4.53
N TRP A 142 10.43 -5.54 -3.26
CA TRP A 142 11.07 -6.74 -2.73
C TRP A 142 10.09 -7.52 -1.87
N LEU A 143 9.58 -8.63 -2.41
CA LEU A 143 8.55 -9.45 -1.77
C LEU A 143 9.10 -10.40 -0.69
N LYS A 144 10.40 -10.74 -0.70
CA LYS A 144 11.05 -11.57 0.34
C LYS A 144 10.35 -12.90 0.68
N GLY A 145 9.80 -13.57 -0.32
CA GLY A 145 9.07 -14.82 -0.11
C GLY A 145 7.66 -14.64 0.46
N ALA A 146 7.14 -13.41 0.52
CA ALA A 146 5.75 -13.09 0.81
C ALA A 146 4.78 -13.94 0.00
N GLN A 147 3.75 -14.45 0.64
CA GLN A 147 2.66 -15.21 0.03
C GLN A 147 1.93 -14.36 -1.01
N ALA A 148 1.85 -13.04 -0.81
CA ALA A 148 1.33 -12.11 -1.82
C ALA A 148 2.04 -12.24 -3.18
N GLY A 149 3.34 -12.55 -3.20
CA GLY A 149 4.08 -12.79 -4.45
C GLY A 149 3.71 -14.09 -5.15
N SER A 150 3.35 -15.12 -4.39
CA SER A 150 2.83 -16.38 -4.96
C SER A 150 1.45 -16.15 -5.58
N TYR A 151 0.59 -15.36 -4.92
CA TYR A 151 -0.71 -14.98 -5.48
C TYR A 151 -0.58 -14.12 -6.73
N LEU A 152 0.34 -13.16 -6.75
CA LEU A 152 0.60 -12.35 -7.95
C LEU A 152 1.03 -13.22 -9.13
N SER A 153 1.99 -14.14 -8.92
CA SER A 153 2.44 -15.06 -9.97
C SER A 153 1.30 -15.94 -10.53
N SER A 154 0.33 -16.31 -9.68
CA SER A 154 -0.83 -17.09 -10.12
C SER A 154 -1.83 -16.29 -10.97
N LEU A 155 -1.81 -14.95 -10.90
CA LEU A 155 -2.63 -14.09 -11.74
C LEU A 155 -2.04 -13.98 -13.16
N ASP A 156 -0.72 -13.91 -13.28
CA ASP A 156 -0.02 -13.84 -14.57
C ASP A 156 -0.30 -15.09 -15.43
N GLU A 157 -0.49 -16.24 -14.80
CA GLU A 157 -0.87 -17.47 -15.51
C GLU A 157 -2.32 -17.47 -16.02
N ALA A 158 -3.16 -16.53 -15.54
CA ALA A 158 -4.59 -16.44 -15.80
C ALA A 158 -5.00 -15.16 -16.56
N GLU A 159 -4.08 -14.57 -17.34
CA GLU A 159 -4.20 -13.27 -18.04
C GLU A 159 -5.59 -12.97 -18.65
N GLU A 160 -6.23 -13.94 -19.32
CA GLU A 160 -7.52 -13.76 -20.00
C GLU A 160 -8.68 -13.40 -19.04
N SER A 161 -8.51 -13.62 -17.73
CA SER A 161 -9.54 -13.40 -16.70
C SER A 161 -9.32 -12.17 -15.83
N ILE A 162 -8.16 -11.50 -15.91
CA ILE A 162 -7.80 -10.41 -14.97
C ILE A 162 -8.81 -9.25 -15.02
N ALA A 163 -9.36 -8.95 -16.21
CA ALA A 163 -10.34 -7.89 -16.38
C ALA A 163 -11.71 -8.20 -15.75
N GLU A 164 -12.01 -9.48 -15.47
CA GLU A 164 -13.27 -9.93 -14.87
C GLU A 164 -13.19 -9.99 -13.34
N LEU A 165 -11.99 -9.81 -12.76
CA LEU A 165 -11.78 -9.88 -11.32
C LEU A 165 -12.36 -8.65 -10.63
N GLY A 166 -13.08 -8.91 -9.53
CA GLY A 166 -13.63 -7.90 -8.64
C GLY A 166 -12.90 -7.85 -7.31
N LEU A 167 -13.13 -6.75 -6.56
CA LEU A 167 -12.60 -6.58 -5.21
C LEU A 167 -12.96 -7.79 -4.31
N GLY A 168 -11.99 -8.29 -3.57
CA GLY A 168 -12.06 -9.48 -2.72
C GLY A 168 -11.73 -10.80 -3.42
N ASP A 169 -11.46 -10.82 -4.73
CA ASP A 169 -11.10 -12.06 -5.43
C ASP A 169 -9.65 -12.48 -5.15
N TYR A 170 -8.72 -11.54 -4.92
CA TYR A 170 -7.32 -11.77 -4.48
C TYR A 170 -6.88 -10.78 -3.38
N PRO A 171 -7.37 -10.95 -2.13
CA PRO A 171 -7.11 -10.01 -1.04
C PRO A 171 -5.63 -9.73 -0.76
N ALA A 172 -4.74 -10.71 -0.96
CA ALA A 172 -3.30 -10.52 -0.78
C ALA A 172 -2.67 -9.54 -1.79
N VAL A 173 -3.09 -9.63 -3.05
CA VAL A 173 -2.63 -8.75 -4.13
C VAL A 173 -3.20 -7.34 -3.93
N GLU A 174 -4.47 -7.26 -3.54
CA GLU A 174 -5.14 -6.00 -3.21
C GLU A 174 -4.44 -5.28 -2.06
N ALA A 175 -4.29 -5.92 -0.90
CA ALA A 175 -3.64 -5.35 0.27
C ALA A 175 -2.22 -4.84 -0.04
N LEU A 176 -1.43 -5.64 -0.77
CA LEU A 176 -0.10 -5.24 -1.22
C LEU A 176 -0.15 -4.02 -2.15
N SER A 177 -1.03 -4.04 -3.15
CA SER A 177 -1.16 -2.94 -4.11
C SER A 177 -1.59 -1.64 -3.44
N PHE A 178 -2.55 -1.71 -2.51
CA PHE A 178 -3.06 -0.56 -1.78
C PHE A 178 -1.95 0.12 -0.99
N ALA A 179 -1.17 -0.65 -0.22
CA ALA A 179 -0.05 -0.09 0.53
C ALA A 179 1.02 0.48 -0.41
N VAL A 180 1.45 -0.28 -1.42
CA VAL A 180 2.58 0.09 -2.28
C VAL A 180 2.27 1.30 -3.15
N ILE A 181 1.12 1.30 -3.81
CA ILE A 181 0.76 2.35 -4.78
C ILE A 181 0.52 3.66 -4.03
N GLU A 182 -0.28 3.64 -2.96
CA GLU A 182 -0.62 4.85 -2.20
C GLU A 182 0.61 5.43 -1.48
N LEU A 183 1.48 4.60 -0.92
CA LEU A 183 2.74 5.07 -0.31
C LEU A 183 3.62 5.79 -1.34
N ARG A 184 3.80 5.19 -2.52
CA ARG A 184 4.64 5.78 -3.58
C ARG A 184 4.04 7.09 -4.11
N ASP A 185 2.74 7.13 -4.27
CA ASP A 185 2.03 8.34 -4.66
C ASP A 185 2.16 9.45 -3.62
N HIS A 186 2.02 9.10 -2.34
CA HIS A 186 2.18 10.04 -1.24
C HIS A 186 3.58 10.67 -1.24
N ILE A 187 4.63 9.84 -1.27
CA ILE A 187 6.02 10.31 -1.27
C ILE A 187 6.33 11.16 -2.50
N ARG A 188 5.79 10.79 -3.68
CA ARG A 188 5.94 11.61 -4.90
C ARG A 188 5.35 13.00 -4.71
N ILE A 189 4.14 13.10 -4.15
CA ILE A 189 3.49 14.39 -3.92
C ILE A 189 4.28 15.22 -2.90
N GLU A 190 4.73 14.61 -1.81
CA GLU A 190 5.56 15.30 -0.80
C GLU A 190 6.81 15.92 -1.44
N GLU A 191 7.48 15.18 -2.32
CA GLU A 191 8.67 15.67 -3.04
C GLU A 191 8.34 16.79 -4.04
N GLU A 192 7.20 16.71 -4.72
CA GLU A 192 6.73 17.77 -5.61
C GLU A 192 6.38 19.05 -4.84
N VAL A 193 5.71 18.93 -3.69
CA VAL A 193 5.41 20.04 -2.79
C VAL A 193 6.71 20.66 -2.26
N ALA A 194 7.67 19.84 -1.84
CA ALA A 194 8.97 20.31 -1.36
C ALA A 194 9.76 21.04 -2.46
N ARG A 195 9.65 20.59 -3.72
CA ARG A 195 10.28 21.22 -4.88
C ARG A 195 9.60 22.54 -5.29
N TYR A 196 8.29 22.66 -5.06
CA TYR A 196 7.50 23.82 -5.45
C TYR A 196 6.59 24.35 -4.33
N PRO A 197 7.14 24.94 -3.25
CA PRO A 197 6.36 25.35 -2.07
C PRO A 197 5.23 26.33 -2.39
N GLN A 198 5.39 27.16 -3.42
CA GLN A 198 4.36 28.11 -3.87
C GLN A 198 3.08 27.46 -4.41
N HIS A 199 3.08 26.13 -4.66
CA HIS A 199 1.92 25.35 -5.09
C HIS A 199 1.25 24.57 -3.95
N GLN A 200 1.70 24.73 -2.70
CA GLN A 200 1.20 23.92 -1.57
C GLN A 200 -0.33 23.99 -1.40
N SER A 201 -0.94 25.17 -1.59
CA SER A 201 -2.41 25.31 -1.51
C SER A 201 -3.14 24.51 -2.58
N TYR A 202 -2.61 24.48 -3.81
CA TYR A 202 -3.17 23.68 -4.90
C TYR A 202 -3.12 22.19 -4.58
N TRP A 203 -2.03 21.70 -3.99
CA TRP A 203 -1.90 20.31 -3.61
C TRP A 203 -2.86 19.93 -2.48
N ASN A 204 -2.94 20.75 -1.43
CA ASN A 204 -3.87 20.51 -0.32
C ASN A 204 -5.34 20.43 -0.77
N ASP A 205 -5.75 21.28 -1.72
CA ASP A 205 -7.13 21.33 -2.20
C ASP A 205 -7.50 20.19 -3.16
N ASN A 206 -6.51 19.55 -3.78
CA ASN A 206 -6.71 18.54 -4.83
C ASN A 206 -6.25 17.12 -4.43
N LEU A 207 -5.48 16.96 -3.36
CA LEU A 207 -5.05 15.65 -2.86
C LEU A 207 -6.25 14.71 -2.61
N PHE A 208 -7.39 15.27 -2.18
CA PHE A 208 -8.62 14.55 -1.85
C PHE A 208 -9.67 14.55 -2.96
N LYS A 209 -9.38 15.14 -4.14
CA LYS A 209 -10.31 15.19 -5.29
C LYS A 209 -9.81 14.37 -6.48
N ARG A 210 -8.96 13.37 -6.22
CA ARG A 210 -8.39 12.51 -7.27
C ARG A 210 -9.51 11.75 -7.96
N ASP A 211 -9.57 11.88 -9.29
CA ASP A 211 -10.34 10.94 -10.12
C ASP A 211 -9.50 9.66 -10.23
N PRO A 212 -9.97 8.53 -9.68
CA PRO A 212 -9.22 7.29 -9.65
C PRO A 212 -9.00 6.72 -11.06
N ASN A 213 -9.84 7.08 -12.04
CA ASN A 213 -9.75 6.62 -13.43
C ASN A 213 -8.86 7.50 -14.32
N GLN A 214 -8.41 8.67 -13.81
CA GLN A 214 -7.51 9.53 -14.54
C GLN A 214 -6.08 9.07 -14.24
N SER A 215 -5.48 8.28 -15.16
CA SER A 215 -4.08 7.82 -15.00
C SER A 215 -3.23 9.03 -14.67
N CYS A 216 -2.67 9.04 -13.47
CA CYS A 216 -2.11 10.24 -12.89
C CYS A 216 -1.03 10.80 -13.81
N TRP A 217 -1.35 11.95 -14.43
CA TRP A 217 -0.48 12.80 -15.23
C TRP A 217 -0.09 12.25 -16.61
N ASP A 218 -1.01 12.38 -17.58
CA ASP A 218 -0.59 12.65 -18.96
C ASP A 218 0.47 13.77 -18.93
N ASP A 219 1.60 13.55 -19.62
CA ASP A 219 2.78 14.44 -19.82
C ASP A 219 2.47 15.92 -20.20
N ASN A 220 1.20 16.28 -20.33
CA ASN A 220 0.71 17.58 -20.76
C ASN A 220 0.79 18.67 -19.68
N LEU A 221 0.80 18.34 -18.39
CA LEU A 221 0.92 19.37 -17.34
C LEU A 221 2.36 19.90 -17.20
N TYR A 222 3.36 19.07 -17.46
CA TYR A 222 4.77 19.48 -17.51
C TYR A 222 5.05 20.47 -18.66
N LYS A 223 4.31 20.38 -19.76
CA LYS A 223 4.45 21.29 -20.92
C LYS A 223 3.84 22.68 -20.70
N ARG A 224 2.91 22.85 -19.76
CA ARG A 224 2.28 24.15 -19.48
C ARG A 224 3.12 25.04 -18.56
N GLY A 225 4.02 24.47 -17.75
CA GLY A 225 4.90 25.21 -16.85
C GLY A 225 6.15 25.84 -17.50
N ARG A 226 6.53 25.42 -18.72
CA ARG A 226 7.69 25.96 -19.47
C ARG A 226 7.36 27.10 -20.44
N ARG A 227 6.11 27.54 -20.49
CA ARG A 227 5.69 28.70 -21.31
C ARG A 227 5.40 29.90 -20.42
N ARG A 228 6.40 30.41 -19.71
CA ARG A 228 6.46 31.79 -19.23
C ARG A 228 7.89 32.27 -19.24
#